data_AF-A0A8X6H4H5-F1
#
_entry.id   AF-A0A8X6H4H5-F1
#
_cell.length_a   1.000
_cell.length_b   1.000
_cell.length_c   1.000
_cell.angle_alpha   90.00
_cell.angle_beta   90.00
_cell.angle_gamma   90.00
#
_symmetry.space_group_name_H-M   'P 1'
#
loop_
_entity.id
_entity.type
_entity.pdbx_description
1 polymer ?
#
loop_
_entity_poly.entity_id
_entity_poly.type
_entity_poly.pdbx_seq_one_letter_code
_entity_poly.pdbx_strand_id
1 'polypeptide(L)'
;MYDIGRIGCLELLENGLVSAFEEALQLMEMNDEMKKKAEHGHDKEMPHDFRKDKDAMHVIIEMLKKAEAADRTGGFEENYNARLVLANHFLDVKGYHWLAEYLYKSCYRILENEDDESRRLKALQLLGLLEERRDNPDVALRYMEKAIVMANKASLSPNDPIKKELFQQLIEMYRRLGSRYFEREDDFTLAKHSKSVFYYKRAALLAKTCEFPICIAFIRKP
;
A
#
# COMPACT_ATOMS: atom_id res chain seq x y z
N MET A 1 -24.82 7.28 23.74
CA MET A 1 -23.44 7.47 23.25
C MET A 1 -23.58 8.17 21.90
N TYR A 2 -23.12 9.41 21.77
CA TYR A 2 -23.25 10.14 20.50
C TYR A 2 -22.40 9.44 19.44
N ASP A 3 -22.96 9.26 18.26
CA ASP A 3 -22.22 8.75 17.10
C ASP A 3 -21.25 9.83 16.64
N ILE A 4 -19.96 9.65 16.93
CA ILE A 4 -18.89 10.62 16.60
C ILE A 4 -18.79 10.76 15.08
N GLY A 5 -19.07 9.68 14.34
CA GLY A 5 -19.18 9.69 12.89
C GLY A 5 -20.20 10.71 12.40
N ARG A 6 -21.39 10.70 13.00
CA ARG A 6 -22.45 11.65 12.65
C ARG A 6 -22.05 13.10 12.95
N ILE A 7 -21.38 13.35 14.06
CA ILE A 7 -20.91 14.71 14.41
C ILE A 7 -19.90 15.20 13.37
N GLY A 8 -18.93 14.38 12.99
CA GLY A 8 -17.94 14.73 11.96
C GLY A 8 -18.57 15.01 10.59
N CYS A 9 -19.55 14.21 10.18
CA CYS A 9 -20.29 14.45 8.93
C CYS A 9 -21.10 15.74 8.96
N LEU A 10 -21.76 16.07 10.08
CA LEU A 10 -22.48 17.34 10.24
C LEU A 10 -21.52 18.53 10.13
N GLU A 11 -20.36 18.43 10.76
CA GLU A 11 -19.32 19.46 10.68
C GLU A 11 -18.87 19.70 9.23
N LEU A 12 -18.68 18.65 8.43
CA LEU A 12 -18.33 18.81 7.01
C LEU A 12 -19.43 19.55 6.23
N LEU A 13 -20.70 19.19 6.44
CA LEU A 13 -21.84 19.84 5.78
C LEU A 13 -22.00 21.30 6.18
N GLU A 14 -21.85 21.63 7.47
CA GLU A 14 -21.93 23.00 7.98
C GLU A 14 -20.85 23.92 7.38
N ASN A 15 -19.68 23.35 7.08
CA ASN A 15 -18.59 24.05 6.38
C ASN A 15 -18.75 24.04 4.85
N GLY A 16 -19.84 23.45 4.32
CA GLY A 16 -20.11 23.33 2.90
C GLY A 16 -19.14 22.42 2.15
N LEU A 17 -18.49 21.47 2.83
CA LEU A 17 -17.49 20.54 2.30
C LEU A 17 -18.18 19.24 1.81
N VAL A 18 -18.77 19.31 0.62
CA VAL A 18 -19.64 18.25 0.09
C VAL A 18 -18.84 17.02 -0.31
N SER A 19 -17.68 17.19 -0.95
CA SER A 19 -16.87 16.05 -1.42
C SER A 19 -16.25 15.27 -0.27
N ALA A 20 -15.77 15.97 0.76
CA ALA A 20 -15.28 15.38 2.00
C ALA A 20 -16.41 14.66 2.74
N PHE A 21 -17.63 15.20 2.73
CA PHE A 21 -18.79 14.54 3.33
C PHE A 21 -19.13 13.23 2.59
N GLU A 22 -19.18 13.26 1.26
CA GLU A 22 -19.41 12.06 0.44
C GLU A 22 -18.33 11.00 0.66
N GLU A 23 -17.07 11.41 0.72
CA GLU A 23 -15.97 10.50 0.99
C GLU A 23 -16.05 9.92 2.42
N ALA A 24 -16.40 10.73 3.42
CA ALA A 24 -16.60 10.24 4.79
C ALA A 24 -17.72 9.18 4.85
N LEU A 25 -18.83 9.38 4.14
CA LEU A 25 -19.90 8.39 4.03
C LEU A 25 -19.42 7.11 3.35
N GLN A 26 -18.70 7.22 2.23
CA GLN A 26 -18.13 6.08 1.53
C GLN A 26 -17.21 5.27 2.45
N LEU A 27 -16.36 5.93 3.25
CA LEU A 27 -15.50 5.25 4.21
C LEU A 27 -16.30 4.49 5.28
N MET A 28 -17.44 5.03 5.73
CA MET A 28 -18.30 4.35 6.71
C MET A 28 -18.95 3.11 6.09
N GLU A 29 -19.46 3.21 4.87
CA GLU A 29 -20.02 2.08 4.12
C GLU A 29 -18.97 1.00 3.89
N MET A 30 -17.77 1.38 3.46
CA MET A 30 -16.64 0.46 3.29
C MET A 30 -16.27 -0.23 4.61
N ASN A 31 -16.28 0.48 5.75
CA ASN A 31 -16.00 -0.13 7.05
C ASN A 31 -17.03 -1.20 7.41
N ASP A 32 -18.31 -0.96 7.11
CA ASP A 32 -19.38 -1.92 7.34
C ASP A 32 -19.27 -3.14 6.40
N GLU A 33 -18.90 -2.93 5.13
CA GLU A 33 -18.62 -4.03 4.20
C GLU A 33 -17.43 -4.89 4.64
N MET A 34 -16.34 -4.26 5.07
CA MET A 34 -15.16 -4.97 5.53
C MET A 34 -15.45 -5.77 6.81
N LYS A 35 -16.25 -5.22 7.73
CA LYS A 35 -16.71 -5.96 8.93
C LYS A 35 -17.52 -7.18 8.54
N LYS A 36 -18.49 -7.02 7.63
CA LYS A 36 -19.28 -8.15 7.11
C LYS A 36 -18.36 -9.21 6.50
N LYS A 37 -17.39 -8.84 5.68
CA LYS A 37 -16.43 -9.80 5.08
C LYS A 37 -15.62 -10.54 6.15
N ALA A 38 -15.13 -9.84 7.17
CA ALA A 38 -14.39 -10.43 8.28
C ALA A 38 -15.26 -11.38 9.12
N GLU A 39 -16.52 -11.02 9.39
CA GLU A 39 -17.50 -11.87 10.11
C GLU A 39 -17.79 -13.18 9.36
N HIS A 40 -17.80 -13.14 8.02
CA HIS A 40 -17.97 -14.32 7.18
C HIS A 40 -16.66 -15.08 6.92
N GLY A 41 -15.56 -14.70 7.58
CA GLY A 41 -14.26 -15.35 7.49
C GLY A 41 -13.50 -15.11 6.19
N HIS A 42 -13.92 -14.14 5.38
CA HIS A 42 -13.25 -13.79 4.13
C HIS A 42 -11.99 -12.94 4.32
N ASP A 43 -11.90 -12.21 5.44
CA ASP A 43 -10.74 -11.39 5.79
C ASP A 43 -10.09 -11.88 7.09
N LYS A 44 -8.75 -11.82 7.12
CA LYS A 44 -7.94 -12.25 8.27
C LYS A 44 -7.99 -11.26 9.44
N GLU A 45 -8.42 -10.03 9.19
CA GLU A 45 -8.36 -8.94 10.16
C GLU A 45 -9.74 -8.30 10.30
N MET A 46 -10.21 -8.18 11.54
CA MET A 46 -11.46 -7.48 11.86
C MET A 46 -11.22 -5.96 11.80
N PRO A 47 -11.97 -5.21 10.97
CA PRO A 47 -11.83 -3.76 10.92
C PRO A 47 -12.29 -3.10 12.22
N HIS A 48 -11.53 -2.10 12.67
CA HIS A 48 -11.96 -1.25 13.76
C HIS A 48 -13.07 -0.30 13.30
N ASP A 49 -14.04 -0.04 14.17
CA ASP A 49 -15.12 0.91 13.92
C ASP A 49 -14.62 2.34 14.21
N PHE A 50 -14.07 3.00 13.20
CA PHE A 50 -13.53 4.35 13.41
C PHE A 50 -14.59 5.33 13.90
N ARG A 51 -15.89 5.14 13.60
CA ARG A 51 -17.00 6.00 14.10
C ARG A 51 -17.11 6.04 15.63
N LYS A 52 -16.55 5.05 16.32
CA LYS A 52 -16.52 4.97 17.79
C LYS A 52 -15.21 5.46 18.38
N ASP A 53 -14.19 5.60 17.55
CA ASP A 53 -12.87 6.11 17.93
C ASP A 53 -12.82 7.62 17.66
N LYS A 54 -12.79 8.40 18.73
CA LYS A 54 -12.80 9.86 18.65
C LYS A 54 -11.56 10.39 17.92
N ASP A 55 -10.40 9.80 18.19
CA ASP A 55 -9.14 10.28 17.66
C ASP A 55 -9.04 9.91 16.18
N ALA A 56 -9.42 8.68 15.81
CA ALA A 56 -9.48 8.27 14.41
C ALA A 56 -10.46 9.12 13.59
N MET A 57 -11.70 9.35 14.08
CA MET A 57 -12.65 10.24 13.42
C MET A 57 -12.10 11.64 13.24
N HIS A 58 -11.52 12.22 14.29
CA HIS A 58 -10.99 13.57 14.24
C HIS A 58 -9.90 13.71 13.17
N VAL A 59 -8.96 12.78 13.14
CA VAL A 59 -7.86 12.78 12.16
C VAL A 59 -8.38 12.57 10.74
N ILE A 60 -9.36 11.68 10.53
CA ILE A 60 -10.00 11.47 9.22
C ILE A 60 -10.68 12.75 8.75
N ILE A 61 -11.55 13.35 9.57
CA ILE A 61 -12.31 14.55 9.21
C ILE A 61 -11.37 15.72 8.90
N GLU A 62 -10.37 15.97 9.74
CA GLU A 62 -9.39 17.05 9.53
C GLU A 62 -8.62 16.88 8.21
N MET A 63 -8.22 15.66 7.85
CA MET A 63 -7.51 15.43 6.59
C MET A 63 -8.42 15.51 5.37
N LEU A 64 -9.69 15.06 5.47
CA LEU A 64 -10.67 15.24 4.40
C LEU A 64 -10.98 16.73 4.14
N LYS A 65 -11.09 17.55 5.19
CA LYS A 65 -11.22 19.01 5.06
C LYS A 65 -10.04 19.60 4.29
N LYS A 66 -8.81 19.22 4.65
CA LYS A 66 -7.59 19.69 3.97
C LYS A 66 -7.54 19.24 2.52
N ALA A 67 -7.91 17.99 2.23
CA ALA A 67 -7.94 17.45 0.87
C ALA A 67 -8.94 18.21 -0.02
N GLU A 68 -10.17 18.44 0.45
CA GLU A 68 -11.16 19.19 -0.34
C GLU A 68 -10.79 20.67 -0.47
N ALA A 69 -10.26 21.29 0.58
CA ALA A 69 -9.79 22.67 0.51
C ALA A 69 -8.69 22.82 -0.55
N ALA A 70 -7.75 21.87 -0.60
CA ALA A 70 -6.70 21.81 -1.60
C ALA A 70 -7.25 21.61 -3.02
N ASP A 71 -8.21 20.69 -3.22
CA ASP A 71 -8.87 20.46 -4.50
C ASP A 71 -9.55 21.72 -5.04
N ARG A 72 -10.24 22.47 -4.17
CA ARG A 72 -10.90 23.74 -4.54
C ARG A 72 -9.92 24.81 -5.03
N THR A 73 -8.69 24.78 -4.54
CA THR A 73 -7.62 25.69 -4.96
C THR A 73 -6.76 25.15 -6.10
N GLY A 74 -7.03 23.93 -6.59
CA GLY A 74 -6.21 23.25 -7.59
C GLY A 74 -4.87 22.74 -7.07
N GLY A 75 -4.71 22.62 -5.75
CA GLY A 75 -3.49 22.17 -5.08
C GLY A 75 -3.42 20.65 -4.97
N PHE A 76 -3.01 19.98 -6.05
CA PHE A 76 -2.92 18.51 -6.03
C PHE A 76 -1.88 18.01 -5.02
N GLU A 77 -0.82 18.78 -4.77
CA GLU A 77 0.26 18.42 -3.85
C GLU A 77 -0.23 18.41 -2.39
N GLU A 78 -1.00 19.42 -1.99
CA GLU A 78 -1.62 19.49 -0.67
C GLU A 78 -2.65 18.38 -0.46
N ASN A 79 -3.45 18.05 -1.48
CA ASN A 79 -4.38 16.92 -1.42
C ASN A 79 -3.63 15.59 -1.28
N TYR A 80 -2.63 15.35 -2.13
CA TYR A 80 -1.76 14.18 -2.07
C TYR A 80 -1.12 14.04 -0.68
N ASN A 81 -0.55 15.12 -0.15
CA ASN A 81 0.13 15.12 1.15
C ASN A 81 -0.84 14.87 2.31
N ALA A 82 -2.04 15.47 2.30
CA ALA A 82 -3.06 15.23 3.31
C ALA A 82 -3.44 13.73 3.38
N ARG A 83 -3.67 13.11 2.22
CA ARG A 83 -3.98 11.68 2.12
C ARG A 83 -2.80 10.79 2.49
N LEU A 84 -1.59 11.15 2.11
CA LEU A 84 -0.38 10.40 2.43
C LEU A 84 -0.12 10.38 3.95
N VAL A 85 -0.27 11.54 4.61
CA VAL A 85 -0.16 11.65 6.07
C VAL A 85 -1.20 10.76 6.75
N LEU A 86 -2.45 10.79 6.27
CA LEU A 86 -3.51 9.95 6.81
C LEU A 86 -3.23 8.45 6.61
N ALA A 87 -2.73 8.07 5.43
CA ALA A 87 -2.38 6.67 5.14
C ALA A 87 -1.27 6.17 6.07
N ASN A 88 -0.21 6.96 6.26
CA ASN A 88 0.89 6.62 7.14
C ASN A 88 0.46 6.57 8.62
N HIS A 89 -0.48 7.43 9.03
CA HIS A 89 -1.03 7.42 10.39
C HIS A 89 -1.68 6.08 10.73
N PHE A 90 -2.42 5.48 9.78
CA PHE A 90 -3.13 4.22 9.97
C PHE A 90 -2.35 2.98 9.54
N LEU A 91 -1.16 3.13 8.96
CA LEU A 91 -0.36 2.02 8.42
C LEU A 91 -0.03 0.95 9.46
N ASP A 92 0.31 1.36 10.68
CA ASP A 92 0.73 0.46 11.76
C ASP A 92 -0.41 0.18 12.77
N VAL A 93 -1.61 0.70 12.52
CA VAL A 93 -2.76 0.54 13.41
C VAL A 93 -3.62 -0.62 12.94
N LYS A 94 -3.65 -1.70 13.74
CA LYS A 94 -4.49 -2.87 13.47
C LYS A 94 -5.96 -2.48 13.26
N GLY A 95 -6.62 -3.15 12.33
CA GLY A 95 -7.98 -2.93 11.87
C GLY A 95 -8.19 -1.70 10.99
N TYR A 96 -7.12 -0.94 10.67
CA TYR A 96 -7.16 0.19 9.72
C TYR A 96 -6.29 0.00 8.48
N HIS A 97 -5.70 -1.18 8.26
CA HIS A 97 -4.92 -1.44 7.04
C HIS A 97 -5.74 -1.23 5.76
N TRP A 98 -7.04 -1.55 5.77
CA TRP A 98 -7.94 -1.29 4.65
C TRP A 98 -8.09 0.21 4.34
N LEU A 99 -8.05 1.05 5.38
CA LEU A 99 -8.14 2.50 5.25
C LEU A 99 -6.83 3.06 4.70
N ALA A 100 -5.69 2.60 5.21
CA ALA A 100 -4.38 2.92 4.63
C ALA A 100 -4.31 2.50 3.14
N GLU A 101 -4.84 1.33 2.79
CA GLU A 101 -4.91 0.85 1.40
C GLU A 101 -5.74 1.79 0.52
N TYR A 102 -6.94 2.16 0.98
CA TYR A 102 -7.81 3.11 0.28
C TYR A 102 -7.10 4.44 0.04
N LEU A 103 -6.42 4.97 1.07
CA LEU A 103 -5.75 6.25 1.01
C LEU A 103 -4.53 6.23 0.08
N TYR A 104 -3.70 5.18 0.11
CA TYR A 104 -2.60 5.04 -0.85
C TYR A 104 -3.10 4.87 -2.30
N LYS A 105 -4.20 4.14 -2.51
CA LYS A 105 -4.87 4.07 -3.83
C LYS A 105 -5.36 5.44 -4.25
N SER A 106 -5.90 6.22 -3.33
CA SER A 106 -6.36 7.59 -3.60
C SER A 106 -5.19 8.51 -3.98
N CYS A 107 -4.07 8.45 -3.25
CA CYS A 107 -2.83 9.13 -3.62
C CYS A 107 -2.37 8.76 -5.04
N TYR A 108 -2.40 7.46 -5.39
CA TYR A 108 -2.02 7.01 -6.72
C TYR A 108 -2.93 7.62 -7.81
N ARG A 109 -4.26 7.66 -7.60
CA ARG A 109 -5.22 8.25 -8.56
C ARG A 109 -5.00 9.75 -8.77
N ILE A 110 -4.73 10.51 -7.72
CA ILE A 110 -4.44 11.95 -7.83
C ILE A 110 -3.27 12.16 -8.78
N LEU A 111 -2.24 11.33 -8.65
CA LEU A 111 -1.05 11.41 -9.48
C LEU A 111 -1.24 10.85 -10.90
N GLU A 112 -2.35 10.17 -11.24
CA GLU A 112 -2.57 9.67 -12.61
C GLU A 112 -2.74 10.80 -13.63
N ASN A 113 -3.20 11.96 -13.17
CA ASN A 113 -3.35 13.17 -14.00
C ASN A 113 -2.09 14.05 -14.02
N GLU A 114 -1.05 13.65 -13.28
CA GLU A 114 0.18 14.44 -13.11
C GLU A 114 1.37 13.74 -13.77
N ASP A 115 2.30 14.52 -14.32
CA ASP A 115 3.56 14.03 -14.89
C ASP A 115 4.64 13.77 -13.81
N ASP A 116 4.23 13.39 -12.60
CA ASP A 116 5.13 13.01 -11.51
C ASP A 116 5.29 11.49 -11.44
N GLU A 117 6.19 10.95 -12.26
CA GLU A 117 6.52 9.52 -12.26
C GLU A 117 7.11 9.04 -10.91
N SER A 118 7.89 9.91 -10.25
CA SER A 118 8.56 9.60 -8.97
C SER A 118 7.55 9.31 -7.85
N ARG A 119 6.57 10.20 -7.66
CA ARG A 119 5.52 10.00 -6.65
C ARG A 119 4.62 8.81 -6.97
N ARG A 120 4.33 8.56 -8.25
CA ARG A 120 3.56 7.37 -8.68
C ARG A 120 4.26 6.07 -8.33
N LEU A 121 5.57 6.01 -8.55
CA LEU A 121 6.40 4.87 -8.15
C LEU A 121 6.40 4.67 -6.63
N LYS A 122 6.53 5.76 -5.86
CA LYS A 122 6.47 5.71 -4.39
C LYS A 122 5.11 5.21 -3.89
N ALA A 123 4.00 5.64 -4.50
CA ALA A 123 2.67 5.16 -4.15
C ALA A 123 2.51 3.65 -4.41
N LEU A 124 3.00 3.14 -5.55
CA LEU A 124 3.02 1.69 -5.83
C LEU A 124 3.88 0.91 -4.84
N GLN A 125 5.04 1.46 -4.47
CA GLN A 125 5.91 0.87 -3.46
C GLN A 125 5.19 0.75 -2.10
N LEU A 126 4.52 1.82 -1.65
CA LEU A 126 3.78 1.84 -0.39
C LEU A 126 2.63 0.83 -0.38
N LEU A 127 1.89 0.68 -1.49
CA LEU A 127 0.89 -0.37 -1.65
C LEU A 127 1.50 -1.78 -1.57
N GLY A 128 2.67 -1.99 -2.18
CA GLY A 128 3.40 -3.25 -2.09
C GLY A 128 3.81 -3.59 -0.65
N LEU A 129 4.35 -2.61 0.08
CA LEU A 129 4.76 -2.78 1.48
C LEU A 129 3.57 -3.03 2.41
N LEU A 130 2.42 -2.38 2.16
CA LEU A 130 1.20 -2.62 2.91
C LEU A 130 0.71 -4.07 2.74
N GLU A 131 0.68 -4.58 1.51
CA GLU A 131 0.27 -5.97 1.25
C GLU A 131 1.28 -6.99 1.80
N GLU A 132 2.56 -6.64 1.84
CA GLU A 132 3.56 -7.46 2.52
C GLU A 132 3.26 -7.55 4.03
N ARG A 133 2.90 -6.43 4.68
CA ARG A 133 2.50 -6.40 6.09
C ARG A 133 1.22 -7.19 6.38
N ARG A 134 0.30 -7.25 5.42
CA ARG A 134 -0.93 -8.08 5.49
C ARG A 134 -0.71 -9.56 5.21
N ASP A 135 0.55 -9.98 5.04
CA ASP A 135 0.94 -11.34 4.69
C ASP A 135 0.29 -11.82 3.38
N ASN A 136 0.22 -10.92 2.40
CA ASN A 136 -0.26 -11.16 1.03
C ASN A 136 0.90 -10.97 0.03
N PRO A 137 1.96 -11.79 0.09
CA PRO A 137 3.19 -11.51 -0.64
C PRO A 137 3.02 -11.60 -2.17
N ASP A 138 2.04 -12.36 -2.68
CA ASP A 138 1.73 -12.40 -4.11
C ASP A 138 1.15 -11.06 -4.63
N VAL A 139 0.34 -10.38 -3.81
CA VAL A 139 -0.23 -9.07 -4.15
C VAL A 139 0.84 -7.99 -4.02
N ALA A 140 1.63 -8.05 -2.95
CA ALA A 140 2.80 -7.18 -2.76
C ALA A 140 3.75 -7.23 -3.96
N LEU A 141 4.04 -8.45 -4.44
CA LEU A 141 4.91 -8.68 -5.58
C LEU A 141 4.36 -8.03 -6.85
N ARG A 142 3.06 -8.12 -7.11
CA ARG A 142 2.42 -7.48 -8.28
C ARG A 142 2.56 -5.96 -8.25
N TYR A 143 2.41 -5.33 -7.10
CA TYR A 143 2.62 -3.89 -6.96
C TYR A 143 4.07 -3.48 -7.24
N MET A 144 5.03 -4.24 -6.69
CA MET A 144 6.46 -4.00 -6.93
C MET A 144 6.86 -4.23 -8.39
N GLU A 145 6.36 -5.30 -9.03
CA GLU A 145 6.59 -5.55 -10.46
C GLU A 145 5.99 -4.44 -11.34
N LYS A 146 4.78 -3.96 -11.01
CA LYS A 146 4.16 -2.82 -11.69
C LYS A 146 5.02 -1.56 -11.57
N ALA A 147 5.55 -1.29 -10.37
CA ALA A 147 6.45 -0.16 -10.14
C ALA A 147 7.72 -0.25 -11.00
N ILE A 148 8.35 -1.42 -11.10
CA ILE A 148 9.55 -1.58 -11.93
C ILE A 148 9.26 -1.44 -13.43
N VAL A 149 8.15 -2.00 -13.92
CA VAL A 149 7.74 -1.81 -15.32
C VAL A 149 7.55 -0.33 -15.62
N MET A 150 6.93 0.41 -14.71
CA MET A 150 6.77 1.85 -14.84
C MET A 150 8.13 2.57 -14.79
N ALA A 151 9.01 2.25 -13.83
CA ALA A 151 10.34 2.86 -13.70
C ALA A 151 11.29 2.56 -14.87
N ASN A 152 11.02 1.51 -15.65
CA ASN A 152 11.74 1.20 -16.88
C ASN A 152 11.19 1.92 -18.11
N LYS A 153 9.92 2.32 -18.11
CA LYS A 153 9.30 3.13 -19.16
C LYS A 153 9.51 4.62 -18.94
N ALA A 154 9.57 5.00 -17.67
CA ALA A 154 9.87 6.35 -17.21
C ALA A 154 11.21 6.83 -17.76
N SER A 155 11.34 8.13 -18.01
CA SER A 155 12.61 8.75 -18.44
C SER A 155 13.60 8.92 -17.28
N LEU A 156 13.49 8.06 -16.27
CA LEU A 156 14.33 8.05 -15.09
C LEU A 156 15.72 7.51 -15.45
N SER A 157 16.75 8.16 -14.89
CA SER A 157 18.12 7.69 -15.04
C SER A 157 18.24 6.23 -14.58
N PRO A 158 19.03 5.38 -15.27
CA PRO A 158 19.34 4.04 -14.79
C PRO A 158 19.90 4.01 -13.37
N ASN A 159 20.54 5.11 -12.93
CA ASN A 159 21.12 5.29 -11.61
C ASN A 159 20.22 6.00 -10.60
N ASP A 160 18.95 6.24 -10.94
CA ASP A 160 18.00 6.90 -10.05
C ASP A 160 17.86 6.16 -8.70
N PRO A 161 17.95 6.87 -7.56
CA PRO A 161 17.90 6.25 -6.24
C PRO A 161 16.58 5.50 -5.99
N ILE A 162 15.45 5.98 -6.51
CA ILE A 162 14.14 5.35 -6.35
C ILE A 162 14.12 4.03 -7.10
N LYS A 163 14.66 4.02 -8.31
CA LYS A 163 14.79 2.82 -9.13
C LYS A 163 15.66 1.77 -8.42
N LYS A 164 16.80 2.18 -7.86
CA LYS A 164 17.68 1.31 -7.07
C LYS A 164 16.97 0.71 -5.85
N GLU A 165 16.26 1.53 -5.10
CA GLU A 165 15.50 1.10 -3.92
C GLU A 165 14.42 0.07 -4.30
N LEU A 166 13.65 0.32 -5.36
CA LEU A 166 12.64 -0.60 -5.88
C LEU A 166 13.22 -1.95 -6.29
N PHE A 167 14.35 -1.95 -7.01
CA PHE A 167 15.01 -3.20 -7.40
C PHE A 167 15.52 -3.98 -6.19
N GLN A 168 16.12 -3.31 -5.21
CA GLN A 168 16.58 -3.95 -3.98
C GLN A 168 15.43 -4.60 -3.21
N GLN A 169 14.31 -3.88 -3.04
CA GLN A 169 13.13 -4.40 -2.36
C GLN A 169 12.51 -5.57 -3.11
N LEU A 170 12.42 -5.52 -4.44
CA LEU A 170 11.90 -6.63 -5.23
C LEU A 170 12.78 -7.88 -5.13
N ILE A 171 14.11 -7.73 -5.19
CA ILE A 171 15.06 -8.85 -5.01
C ILE A 171 14.84 -9.51 -3.65
N GLU A 172 14.72 -8.70 -2.61
CA GLU A 172 14.51 -9.18 -1.25
C GLU A 172 13.15 -9.89 -1.10
N MET A 173 12.09 -9.34 -1.69
CA MET A 173 10.77 -9.98 -1.72
C MET A 173 10.79 -11.34 -2.42
N TYR A 174 11.48 -11.46 -3.56
CA TYR A 174 11.68 -12.73 -4.24
C TYR A 174 12.47 -13.74 -3.38
N ARG A 175 13.50 -13.30 -2.65
CA ARG A 175 14.25 -14.18 -1.74
C ARG A 175 13.39 -14.69 -0.60
N ARG A 176 12.60 -13.81 0.04
CA ARG A 176 11.67 -14.19 1.11
C ARG A 176 10.62 -15.17 0.60
N LEU A 177 10.03 -14.91 -0.56
CA LEU A 177 9.10 -15.84 -1.20
C LEU A 177 9.78 -17.19 -1.50
N GLY A 178 10.98 -17.18 -2.08
CA GLY A 178 11.79 -18.37 -2.31
C GLY A 178 12.00 -19.19 -1.04
N SER A 179 12.32 -18.53 0.07
CA SER A 179 12.51 -19.15 1.40
C SER A 179 11.20 -19.73 1.95
N ARG A 180 10.10 -18.97 1.89
CA ARG A 180 8.76 -19.43 2.35
C ARG A 180 8.29 -20.70 1.63
N TYR A 181 8.58 -20.83 0.33
CA TYR A 181 8.26 -22.02 -0.44
C TYR A 181 9.25 -23.19 -0.23
N PHE A 182 10.43 -22.92 0.35
CA PHE A 182 11.46 -23.91 0.67
C PHE A 182 11.30 -24.49 2.08
N GLU A 183 11.00 -23.66 3.09
CA GLU A 183 11.03 -24.00 4.52
C GLU A 183 9.77 -24.69 5.08
N ARG A 184 8.69 -24.85 4.31
CA ARG A 184 7.52 -25.63 4.77
C ARG A 184 7.83 -27.13 4.67
N GLU A 185 8.59 -27.64 5.63
CA GLU A 185 9.17 -29.00 5.71
C GLU A 185 8.15 -30.15 5.76
N ASP A 186 6.91 -29.90 6.20
CA ASP A 186 5.96 -31.01 6.43
C ASP A 186 5.36 -31.62 5.16
N ASP A 187 5.58 -31.02 3.98
CA ASP A 187 4.86 -31.41 2.76
C ASP A 187 5.63 -31.01 1.48
N PHE A 188 6.83 -31.58 1.30
CA PHE A 188 7.70 -31.34 0.15
C PHE A 188 7.04 -31.83 -1.15
N THR A 189 6.64 -30.89 -2.00
CA THR A 189 6.11 -31.19 -3.33
C THR A 189 7.01 -30.60 -4.41
N LEU A 190 7.16 -31.31 -5.53
CA LEU A 190 7.90 -30.85 -6.70
C LEU A 190 7.44 -29.46 -7.17
N ALA A 191 6.15 -29.16 -7.01
CA ALA A 191 5.56 -27.87 -7.33
C ALA A 191 6.08 -26.73 -6.43
N LYS A 192 6.18 -26.95 -5.11
CA LYS A 192 6.73 -25.96 -4.17
C LYS A 192 8.22 -25.72 -4.43
N HIS A 193 8.99 -26.78 -4.65
CA HIS A 193 10.40 -26.66 -5.00
C HIS A 193 10.61 -25.87 -6.29
N SER A 194 9.81 -26.17 -7.33
CA SER A 194 9.87 -25.45 -8.61
C SER A 194 9.55 -23.95 -8.44
N LYS A 195 8.56 -23.60 -7.60
CA LYS A 195 8.25 -22.20 -7.27
C LYS A 195 9.38 -21.51 -6.52
N SER A 196 9.97 -22.18 -5.52
CA SER A 196 11.12 -21.65 -4.78
C SER A 196 12.30 -21.34 -5.71
N VAL A 197 12.65 -22.30 -6.58
CA VAL A 197 13.71 -22.13 -7.60
C VAL A 197 13.37 -21.00 -8.57
N PHE A 198 12.10 -20.86 -8.99
CA PHE A 198 11.65 -19.77 -9.84
C PHE A 198 11.94 -18.40 -9.21
N TYR A 199 11.57 -18.20 -7.94
CA TYR A 199 11.78 -16.92 -7.25
C TYR A 199 13.27 -16.62 -7.04
N TYR A 200 14.07 -17.61 -6.64
CA TYR A 200 15.52 -17.42 -6.51
C TYR A 200 16.20 -17.10 -7.85
N LYS A 201 15.78 -17.75 -8.95
CA LYS A 201 16.27 -17.41 -10.30
C LYS A 201 15.92 -15.98 -10.69
N ARG A 202 14.70 -15.52 -10.38
CA ARG A 202 14.26 -14.13 -10.62
C ARG A 202 15.09 -13.13 -9.81
N ALA A 203 15.30 -13.38 -8.52
CA ALA A 203 16.16 -12.55 -7.68
C ALA A 203 17.60 -12.46 -8.22
N ALA A 204 18.18 -13.58 -8.64
CA ALA A 204 19.53 -13.62 -9.20
C ALA A 204 19.65 -12.90 -10.54
N LEU A 205 18.63 -13.01 -11.40
CA LEU A 205 18.59 -12.29 -12.69
C LEU A 205 18.54 -10.78 -12.46
N LEU A 206 17.66 -10.32 -11.55
CA LEU A 206 17.51 -8.90 -11.22
C LEU A 206 18.78 -8.32 -10.58
N ALA A 207 19.43 -9.07 -9.68
CA ALA A 207 20.69 -8.64 -9.08
C ALA A 207 21.79 -8.42 -10.12
N LYS A 208 21.85 -9.25 -11.18
CA LYS A 208 22.81 -9.11 -12.27
C LYS A 208 22.53 -7.89 -13.16
N THR A 209 21.25 -7.60 -13.44
CA THR A 209 20.87 -6.48 -14.30
C THR A 209 21.09 -5.12 -13.66
N CYS A 210 21.18 -5.05 -12.34
CA CYS A 210 21.26 -3.79 -11.61
C CYS A 210 22.69 -3.36 -11.21
N GLU A 211 23.74 -4.05 -11.69
CA GLU A 211 25.14 -3.82 -11.28
C GLU A 211 25.31 -3.72 -9.75
N PHE A 212 24.53 -4.47 -8.96
CA PHE A 212 24.75 -4.58 -7.53
C PHE A 212 25.73 -5.71 -7.25
N PRO A 213 26.95 -5.45 -6.76
CA PRO A 213 27.84 -6.50 -6.32
C PRO A 213 27.33 -7.00 -4.97
N ILE A 214 26.35 -7.91 -4.97
CA ILE A 214 25.98 -8.65 -3.76
C ILE A 214 26.32 -10.12 -4.00
N CYS A 215 27.49 -10.46 -3.44
CA CYS A 215 27.94 -11.75 -2.96
C CYS A 215 27.01 -12.93 -3.27
N ILE A 216 27.41 -13.71 -4.28
CA ILE A 216 27.04 -15.12 -4.41
C ILE A 216 27.66 -15.84 -3.21
N ALA A 217 26.95 -15.87 -2.10
CA ALA A 217 27.37 -16.61 -0.91
C ALA A 217 26.22 -17.43 -0.35
N PHE A 218 25.44 -18.12 -1.18
CA PHE A 218 24.56 -19.22 -0.73
C PHE A 218 24.20 -20.17 -1.90
N ILE A 219 25.22 -20.69 -2.58
CA ILE A 219 25.12 -21.98 -3.29
C ILE A 219 26.47 -22.67 -3.08
N ARG A 220 26.74 -23.06 -1.84
CA ARG A 220 27.71 -24.11 -1.48
C ARG A 220 27.70 -24.24 0.03
N LYS A 221 26.98 -25.23 0.53
CA LYS A 221 27.49 -26.11 1.58
C LYS A 221 27.05 -27.55 1.25
N PRO A 222 27.89 -28.52 1.64
CA PRO A 222 28.17 -29.77 0.93
C PRO A 222 27.03 -30.78 0.91
#